data_AF-K1UD57-F1
#
_entry.id   AF-K1UD57-F1
#
_cell.length_a   1.000
_cell.length_b   1.000
_cell.length_c   1.000
_cell.angle_alpha   90.00
_cell.angle_beta   90.00
_cell.angle_gamma   90.00
#
_symmetry.space_group_name_H-M   'P 1'
#
loop_
_entity.id
_entity.type
_entity.pdbx_description
1 polymer ?
#
loop_
_entity_poly.entity_id
_entity_poly.type
_entity_poly.pdbx_seq_one_letter_code
_entity_poly.pdbx_strand_id
1 'polypeptide(L)'
;MEVNSLQRIGVFVCHCGSNIAATVDVKKVVEMAKLEPGVVHAEDYQYMCSEAGQAKIDAAIKEKGLTGMVVCSCSPRMHETTFRKAAERAGLNPYMVEIANIREHCSWIHKDMEEAQKKRLSL
;
A
#
# COMPACT_ATOMS: atom_id res chain seq x y z
N MET A 1 3.42 -11.55 -30.54
CA MET A 1 4.04 -10.79 -29.46
C MET A 1 3.20 -11.04 -28.22
N GLU A 2 3.57 -12.04 -27.42
CA GLU A 2 2.93 -12.30 -26.14
C GLU A 2 3.32 -11.20 -25.17
N VAL A 3 2.34 -10.42 -24.72
CA VAL A 3 2.53 -9.55 -23.57
C VAL A 3 2.59 -10.46 -22.35
N ASN A 4 3.80 -10.55 -21.81
CA ASN A 4 4.22 -11.11 -20.53
C ASN A 4 3.10 -11.12 -19.47
N SER A 5 2.99 -12.22 -18.72
CA SER A 5 2.01 -12.46 -17.64
C SER A 5 1.68 -11.18 -16.86
N LEU A 6 0.42 -10.75 -16.87
CA LEU A 6 -0.06 -9.58 -16.14
C LEU A 6 0.46 -9.62 -14.69
N GLN A 7 1.22 -8.59 -14.29
CA GLN A 7 1.65 -8.40 -12.92
C GLN A 7 0.43 -8.52 -11.99
N ARG A 8 0.60 -9.21 -10.87
CA ARG A 8 -0.43 -9.42 -9.84
C ARG A 8 -0.07 -8.58 -8.64
N ILE A 9 -0.53 -7.34 -8.62
CA ILE A 9 -0.18 -6.35 -7.62
C ILE A 9 -1.16 -6.39 -6.46
N GLY A 10 -0.63 -6.39 -5.23
CA GLY A 10 -1.40 -6.13 -4.01
C GLY A 10 -1.19 -4.70 -3.52
N VAL A 11 -2.27 -3.99 -3.22
CA VAL A 11 -2.23 -2.63 -2.67
C VAL A 11 -2.69 -2.63 -1.22
N PHE A 12 -1.90 -2.02 -0.35
CA PHE A 12 -2.06 -2.09 1.10
C PHE A 12 -2.09 -0.68 1.68
N VAL A 13 -3.24 -0.25 2.20
CA VAL A 13 -3.43 1.14 2.64
C VAL A 13 -3.45 1.25 4.16
N CYS A 14 -2.51 2.00 4.72
CA CYS A 14 -2.39 2.18 6.16
C CYS A 14 -3.24 3.36 6.65
N HIS A 15 -3.95 3.19 7.78
CA HIS A 15 -4.63 4.31 8.46
C HIS A 15 -3.65 5.11 9.33
N CYS A 16 -2.63 4.43 9.86
CA CYS A 16 -1.67 4.96 10.82
C CYS A 16 -2.38 5.60 12.04
N GLY A 17 -3.43 4.95 12.54
CA GLY A 17 -4.38 5.52 13.49
C GLY A 17 -5.09 6.72 12.85
N SER A 18 -4.98 7.90 13.46
CA SER A 18 -5.51 9.15 12.89
C SER A 18 -4.52 9.88 11.98
N ASN A 19 -3.26 9.45 11.87
CA ASN A 19 -2.24 10.23 11.13
C ASN A 19 -2.50 10.28 9.62
N ILE A 20 -3.11 9.25 9.04
CA ILE A 20 -3.54 9.26 7.63
C ILE A 20 -5.07 9.37 7.57
N ALA A 21 -5.78 8.55 8.35
CA ALA A 21 -7.24 8.44 8.24
C ALA A 21 -8.01 9.71 8.66
N ALA A 22 -7.41 10.65 9.39
CA ALA A 22 -8.07 11.92 9.71
C ALA A 22 -8.16 12.88 8.50
N THR A 23 -7.28 12.72 7.51
CA THR A 23 -7.14 13.68 6.39
C THR A 23 -7.26 13.01 5.03
N VAL A 24 -7.16 11.68 4.95
CA VAL A 24 -7.26 10.91 3.72
C VAL A 24 -8.38 9.88 3.88
N ASP A 25 -9.31 9.84 2.93
CA ASP A 25 -10.34 8.80 2.90
C ASP A 25 -9.75 7.47 2.43
N VAL A 26 -9.27 6.69 3.38
CA VAL A 26 -8.59 5.42 3.17
C VAL A 26 -9.44 4.43 2.36
N LYS A 27 -10.74 4.34 2.63
CA LYS A 27 -11.64 3.43 1.90
C LYS A 27 -11.69 3.80 0.43
N LYS A 28 -11.80 5.08 0.12
CA LYS A 28 -11.73 5.54 -1.26
C LYS A 28 -10.33 5.36 -1.88
N VAL A 29 -9.24 5.23 -1.12
CA VAL A 29 -7.93 4.83 -1.71
C VAL A 29 -8.04 3.40 -2.19
N VAL A 30 -8.52 2.51 -1.32
CA VAL A 30 -8.67 1.07 -1.63
C VAL A 30 -9.57 0.87 -2.84
N GLU A 31 -10.74 1.51 -2.88
CA GLU A 31 -11.67 1.35 -4.01
C GLU A 31 -11.07 1.85 -5.33
N MET A 32 -10.31 2.95 -5.32
CA MET A 32 -9.63 3.44 -6.52
C MET A 32 -8.49 2.51 -6.95
N ALA A 33 -7.69 2.01 -6.00
CA ALA A 33 -6.59 1.09 -6.30
C ALA A 33 -7.06 -0.20 -6.98
N LYS A 34 -8.25 -0.71 -6.64
CA LYS A 34 -8.85 -1.88 -7.30
C LYS A 34 -9.15 -1.67 -8.79
N LEU A 35 -9.27 -0.42 -9.24
CA LEU A 35 -9.56 -0.09 -10.64
C LEU A 35 -8.29 -0.07 -11.50
N GLU A 36 -7.10 -0.07 -10.89
CA GLU A 36 -5.84 0.00 -11.62
C GLU A 36 -5.49 -1.34 -12.31
N PRO A 37 -5.06 -1.33 -13.58
CA PRO A 37 -4.67 -2.53 -14.29
C PRO A 37 -3.56 -3.31 -13.57
N GLY A 38 -3.78 -4.61 -13.35
CA GLY A 38 -2.83 -5.50 -12.67
C GLY A 38 -2.98 -5.56 -11.15
N VAL A 39 -3.80 -4.68 -10.53
CA VAL A 39 -4.15 -4.82 -9.12
C VAL A 39 -5.16 -5.96 -8.96
N VAL A 40 -4.79 -6.99 -8.21
CA VAL A 40 -5.64 -8.18 -7.97
C VAL A 40 -6.11 -8.28 -6.52
N HIS A 41 -5.57 -7.43 -5.63
CA HIS A 41 -5.95 -7.32 -4.23
C HIS A 41 -5.72 -5.89 -3.75
N ALA A 42 -6.68 -5.34 -3.00
CA ALA A 42 -6.47 -4.11 -2.27
C ALA A 42 -7.21 -4.15 -0.94
N GLU A 43 -6.53 -3.83 0.15
CA GLU A 43 -7.14 -3.76 1.48
C GLU A 43 -6.50 -2.65 2.32
N ASP A 44 -7.24 -2.21 3.35
CA ASP A 44 -6.77 -1.29 4.36
C ASP A 44 -6.62 -1.94 5.74
N TYR A 45 -5.73 -1.38 6.56
CA TYR A 45 -5.58 -1.77 7.95
C TYR A 45 -5.06 -0.63 8.82
N GLN A 46 -5.32 -0.73 10.13
CA GLN A 46 -4.97 0.30 11.10
C GLN A 46 -3.47 0.64 11.10
N TYR A 47 -2.61 -0.39 11.13
CA TYR A 47 -1.16 -0.25 11.18
C TYR A 47 -0.48 -1.31 10.32
N MET A 48 -0.19 -1.02 9.07
CA MET A 48 0.43 -2.00 8.15
C MET A 48 1.82 -2.46 8.60
N CYS A 49 2.58 -1.63 9.31
CA CYS A 49 3.89 -2.01 9.83
C CYS A 49 3.83 -2.92 11.08
N SER A 50 2.68 -3.02 11.74
CA SER A 50 2.51 -3.91 12.90
C SER A 50 2.62 -5.37 12.51
N GLU A 51 2.88 -6.25 13.48
CA GLU A 51 2.91 -7.71 13.25
C GLU A 51 1.62 -8.22 12.58
N ALA A 52 0.46 -7.78 13.06
CA ALA A 52 -0.82 -8.12 12.47
C ALA A 52 -0.99 -7.57 11.04
N GLY A 53 -0.48 -6.37 10.76
CA GLY A 53 -0.49 -5.78 9.42
C GLY A 53 0.41 -6.55 8.45
N GLN A 54 1.60 -6.93 8.90
CA GLN A 54 2.52 -7.77 8.13
C GLN A 54 1.96 -9.17 7.88
N ALA A 55 1.27 -9.78 8.86
CA ALA A 55 0.61 -11.06 8.68
C ALA A 55 -0.47 -11.02 7.56
N LYS A 56 -1.17 -9.89 7.41
CA LYS A 56 -2.12 -9.68 6.29
C LYS A 56 -1.41 -9.63 4.95
N ILE A 57 -0.29 -8.90 4.86
CA ILE A 57 0.55 -8.85 3.66
C ILE A 57 1.01 -10.26 3.29
N ASP A 58 1.55 -11.01 4.26
CA ASP A 58 2.04 -12.37 4.04
C ASP A 58 0.95 -13.31 3.52
N ALA A 59 -0.24 -13.25 4.11
CA ALA A 59 -1.38 -14.05 3.70
C ALA A 59 -1.81 -13.69 2.26
N ALA A 60 -1.98 -12.40 1.98
CA ALA A 60 -2.40 -11.93 0.66
C ALA A 60 -1.39 -12.29 -0.44
N ILE A 61 -0.08 -12.17 -0.18
CA ILE A 61 0.97 -12.57 -1.12
C ILE A 61 0.80 -14.04 -1.52
N LYS A 62 0.62 -14.93 -0.53
CA LYS A 62 0.50 -16.38 -0.75
C LYS A 62 -0.83 -16.77 -1.38
N GLU A 63 -1.94 -16.26 -0.84
CA GLU A 63 -3.29 -16.62 -1.28
C GLU A 63 -3.62 -16.10 -2.68
N LYS A 64 -3.12 -14.90 -3.04
CA LYS A 64 -3.44 -14.26 -4.31
C LYS A 64 -2.35 -14.45 -5.36
N GLY A 65 -1.21 -15.05 -4.99
CA GLY A 65 -0.05 -15.23 -5.85
C GLY A 65 0.46 -13.89 -6.36
N LEU A 66 0.74 -12.96 -5.44
CA LEU A 66 1.17 -11.61 -5.81
C LEU A 66 2.60 -11.63 -6.39
N THR A 67 2.83 -10.85 -7.44
CA THR A 67 4.16 -10.67 -8.07
C THR A 67 4.80 -9.34 -7.70
N GLY A 68 4.05 -8.46 -7.02
CA GLY A 68 4.53 -7.20 -6.47
C GLY A 68 3.51 -6.61 -5.48
N MET A 69 3.94 -5.64 -4.70
CA MET A 69 3.04 -4.92 -3.79
C MET A 69 3.36 -3.43 -3.67
N VAL A 70 2.32 -2.66 -3.41
CA VAL A 70 2.39 -1.23 -3.07
C VAL A 70 1.83 -1.03 -1.68
N VAL A 71 2.57 -0.36 -0.79
CA VAL A 71 2.10 0.00 0.55
C VAL A 71 1.91 1.51 0.65
N CYS A 72 0.67 1.97 0.65
CA CYS A 72 0.31 3.38 0.84
C CYS A 72 0.37 3.72 2.33
N SER A 73 1.48 4.32 2.77
CA SER A 73 1.75 4.53 4.20
C SER A 73 2.68 5.72 4.46
N CYS A 74 3.60 5.56 5.41
CA CYS A 74 4.62 6.55 5.74
C CYS A 74 5.81 6.49 4.79
N SER A 75 6.76 7.40 4.98
CA SER A 75 8.01 7.47 4.24
C SER A 75 8.74 6.11 4.13
N PRO A 76 9.27 5.75 2.93
CA PRO A 76 10.12 4.57 2.76
C PRO A 76 11.35 4.61 3.66
N ARG A 77 11.86 5.81 3.98
CA ARG A 77 12.98 6.00 4.92
C ARG A 77 12.73 5.39 6.30
N MET A 78 11.46 5.17 6.66
CA MET A 78 11.06 4.61 7.95
C MET A 78 10.80 3.10 7.88
N HIS A 79 10.01 2.63 6.91
CA HIS A 79 9.49 1.25 6.92
C HIS A 79 9.75 0.43 5.65
N GLU A 80 10.57 0.91 4.69
CA GLU A 80 10.94 0.12 3.50
C GLU A 80 11.55 -1.22 3.88
N THR A 81 12.55 -1.23 4.77
CA THR A 81 13.16 -2.47 5.27
C THR A 81 12.14 -3.39 5.96
N THR A 82 11.12 -2.83 6.61
CA THR A 82 10.08 -3.62 7.29
C THR A 82 9.21 -4.35 6.27
N PHE A 83 8.71 -3.62 5.27
CA PHE A 83 7.83 -4.19 4.24
C PHE A 83 8.58 -5.14 3.30
N ARG A 84 9.85 -4.86 2.98
CA ARG A 84 10.71 -5.79 2.22
C ARG A 84 10.89 -7.12 2.95
N LYS A 85 11.16 -7.09 4.26
CA LYS A 85 11.27 -8.32 5.07
C LYS A 85 9.97 -9.11 5.14
N ALA A 86 8.82 -8.42 5.19
CA ALA A 86 7.52 -9.09 5.13
C ALA A 86 7.29 -9.78 3.78
N ALA A 87 7.52 -9.06 2.67
CA ALA A 87 7.45 -9.61 1.32
C ALA A 87 8.38 -10.82 1.14
N GLU A 88 9.64 -10.70 1.54
CA GLU A 88 10.64 -11.77 1.45
C GLU A 88 10.23 -13.02 2.24
N ARG A 89 9.75 -12.84 3.48
CA ARG A 89 9.23 -13.94 4.31
C ARG A 89 8.03 -14.65 3.67
N ALA A 90 7.25 -13.92 2.88
CA ALA A 90 6.11 -14.46 2.14
C ALA A 90 6.49 -15.07 0.77
N GLY A 91 7.75 -14.97 0.35
CA GLY A 91 8.26 -15.49 -0.93
C GLY A 91 8.19 -14.49 -2.09
N LEU A 92 7.86 -13.23 -1.84
CA LEU A 92 7.89 -12.16 -2.83
C LEU A 92 9.29 -11.54 -2.88
N ASN A 93 9.78 -11.25 -4.10
CA ASN A 93 11.05 -10.53 -4.26
C ASN A 93 10.98 -9.17 -3.51
N PRO A 94 11.88 -8.89 -2.55
CA PRO A 94 11.84 -7.65 -1.76
C PRO A 94 12.01 -6.38 -2.61
N TYR A 95 12.56 -6.48 -3.81
CA TYR A 95 12.66 -5.35 -4.75
C TYR A 95 11.38 -5.11 -5.56
N MET A 96 10.35 -5.96 -5.42
CA MET A 96 9.01 -5.77 -5.98
C MET A 96 8.05 -5.14 -4.95
N VAL A 97 8.60 -4.37 -4.01
CA VAL A 97 7.88 -3.65 -2.97
C VAL A 97 8.06 -2.15 -3.21
N GLU A 98 6.94 -1.45 -3.39
CA GLU A 98 6.90 0.00 -3.51
C GLU A 98 6.12 0.64 -2.35
N ILE A 99 6.50 1.86 -1.99
CA ILE A 99 5.84 2.60 -0.89
C ILE A 99 5.37 3.95 -1.42
N ALA A 100 4.05 4.10 -1.48
CA ALA A 100 3.43 5.40 -1.71
C ALA A 100 3.34 6.16 -0.38
N ASN A 101 4.14 7.23 -0.25
CA ASN A 101 4.18 8.03 0.97
C ASN A 101 2.97 8.98 1.04
N ILE A 102 1.87 8.51 1.62
CA ILE A 102 0.64 9.30 1.79
C ILE A 102 0.52 9.94 3.18
N ARG A 103 1.52 9.79 4.05
CA ARG A 103 1.57 10.46 5.36
C ARG A 103 2.35 11.77 5.30
N GLU A 104 3.67 11.69 5.26
CA GLU A 104 4.54 12.87 5.30
C GLU A 104 4.35 13.76 4.06
N HIS A 105 4.08 13.17 2.90
CA HIS A 105 3.90 13.92 1.64
C HIS A 105 2.44 14.22 1.29
N CYS A 106 1.49 13.83 2.16
CA CYS A 106 0.08 14.10 1.92
C CYS A 106 -0.67 14.46 3.21
N SER A 107 -1.04 13.49 4.05
CA SER A 107 -1.94 13.73 5.19
C SER A 107 -1.44 14.77 6.20
N TRP A 108 -0.12 14.90 6.39
CA TRP A 108 0.47 15.86 7.33
C TRP A 108 0.62 17.28 6.78
N ILE A 109 0.63 17.45 5.45
CA ILE A 109 0.89 18.76 4.83
C ILE A 109 -0.36 19.40 4.22
N HIS A 110 -1.42 18.62 4.01
CA HIS A 110 -2.71 19.14 3.57
C HIS A 110 -3.65 19.28 4.77
N LYS A 111 -4.21 20.47 4.96
CA LYS A 111 -5.20 20.74 6.02
C LYS A 111 -6.63 20.46 5.53
N ASP A 112 -6.84 20.51 4.22
CA ASP A 112 -8.11 20.21 3.57
C ASP A 112 -8.09 18.76 3.06
N MET A 113 -9.13 18.00 3.40
CA MET A 113 -9.32 16.63 2.98
C MET A 113 -9.45 16.53 1.45
N GLU A 114 -10.07 17.50 0.77
CA GLU A 114 -10.19 17.46 -0.70
C GLU A 114 -8.83 17.60 -1.41
N GLU A 115 -7.95 18.45 -0.91
CA GLU A 115 -6.60 18.63 -1.48
C GLU A 115 -5.74 17.38 -1.26
N ALA A 116 -5.75 16.84 -0.02
CA ALA A 116 -5.10 15.59 0.31
C ALA A 116 -5.62 14.45 -0.60
N GLN A 117 -6.94 14.44 -0.81
CA GLN A 117 -7.61 13.41 -1.60
C GLN A 117 -7.23 13.44 -3.08
N LYS A 118 -6.97 14.62 -3.65
CA LYS A 118 -6.51 14.76 -5.04
C LYS A 118 -5.06 14.31 -5.17
N LYS A 119 -4.17 14.75 -4.27
CA LYS A 119 -2.74 14.45 -4.37
C LYS A 119 -2.41 12.98 -4.16
N ARG A 120 -3.12 12.27 -3.28
CA ARG A 120 -2.85 10.84 -3.01
C ARG A 120 -2.95 9.96 -4.26
N LEU A 121 -3.72 10.36 -5.28
CA LEU A 121 -3.92 9.58 -6.51
C LEU A 121 -2.74 9.68 -7.47
N SER A 122 -1.88 10.68 -7.29
CA SER A 122 -0.67 10.88 -8.10
C SER A 122 0.61 10.39 -7.42
N LEU A 123 0.50 9.78 -6.24
CA LEU A 123 1.61 9.24 -5.44
C LEU A 123 1.63 7.71 -5.53
#